data_AF-A0A2X2WUQ4-F1
#
_entry.id   AF-A0A2X2WUQ4-F1
#
_cell.length_a   1.000
_cell.length_b   1.000
_cell.length_c   1.000
_cell.angle_alpha   90.00
_cell.angle_beta   90.00
_cell.angle_gamma   90.00
#
_symmetry.space_group_name_H-M   'P 1'
#
loop_
_entity.id
_entity.type
_entity.pdbx_description
1 polymer ?
#
loop_
_entity_poly.entity_id
_entity_poly.type
_entity_poly.pdbx_seq_one_letter_code
_entity_poly.pdbx_strand_id
1 'polypeptide(L)'
;MMKGFDSPREFYVGRLTEGIATLGAAFYPKRVIVRLSDFKSNEYANLVGGERYEPDEENPMLGFRGAGRYVSDSFRDCFALECEAVKRVRNDMGLTNVEIMIPFVRTVEQAKAVVDELARQGLKRGENG
;
A
#
# COMPACT_ATOMS: atom_id res chain seq x y z
N MET A 1 -1.37 9.88 -20.35
CA MET A 1 -0.94 9.80 -18.94
C MET A 1 -0.34 8.44 -18.58
N MET A 2 -0.60 7.35 -19.32
CA MET A 2 -0.08 5.99 -19.04
C MET A 2 0.84 5.44 -20.16
N LYS A 3 1.54 6.31 -20.92
CA LYS A 3 2.41 5.85 -22.02
C LYS A 3 3.56 5.02 -21.45
N GLY A 4 3.80 3.84 -22.01
CA GLY A 4 4.88 2.93 -21.58
C GLY A 4 4.46 1.84 -20.58
N PHE A 5 3.17 1.75 -20.24
CA PHE A 5 2.63 0.68 -19.39
C PHE A 5 1.54 -0.10 -20.12
N ASP A 6 1.50 -1.41 -19.89
CA ASP A 6 0.61 -2.33 -20.61
C ASP A 6 -0.86 -2.18 -20.18
N SER A 7 -1.13 -1.66 -18.97
CA SER A 7 -2.48 -1.43 -18.47
C SER A 7 -2.51 -0.35 -17.38
N PRO A 8 -3.70 0.19 -17.02
CA PRO A 8 -3.83 1.11 -15.88
C PRO A 8 -3.41 0.50 -14.55
N ARG A 9 -3.66 -0.82 -14.36
CA ARG A 9 -3.20 -1.55 -13.17
C ARG A 9 -1.68 -1.61 -13.13
N GLU A 10 -1.06 -1.94 -14.25
CA GLU A 10 0.40 -2.01 -14.35
C GLU A 10 1.04 -0.64 -14.16
N PHE A 11 0.41 0.44 -14.65
CA PHE A 11 0.82 1.81 -14.34
C PHE A 11 0.86 2.06 -12.82
N TYR A 12 -0.18 1.67 -12.08
CA TYR A 12 -0.22 1.87 -10.63
C TYR A 12 0.88 1.06 -9.91
N VAL A 13 0.95 -0.25 -10.17
CA VAL A 13 1.92 -1.15 -9.53
C VAL A 13 3.36 -0.80 -9.91
N GLY A 14 3.63 -0.54 -11.18
CA GLY A 14 4.95 -0.20 -11.70
C GLY A 14 5.49 1.10 -11.10
N ARG A 15 4.66 2.16 -11.04
CA ARG A 15 5.07 3.44 -10.46
C ARG A 15 5.36 3.35 -8.96
N LEU A 16 4.56 2.58 -8.21
CA LEU A 16 4.86 2.30 -6.81
C LEU A 16 6.15 1.50 -6.64
N THR A 17 6.35 0.47 -7.48
CA THR A 17 7.56 -0.35 -7.47
C THR A 17 8.80 0.51 -7.69
N GLU A 18 8.78 1.39 -8.71
CA GLU A 18 9.87 2.33 -9.00
C GLU A 18 10.19 3.22 -7.79
N GLY A 19 9.18 3.84 -7.18
CA GLY A 19 9.36 4.74 -6.04
C GLY A 19 9.93 4.03 -4.81
N ILE A 20 9.37 2.87 -4.47
CA ILE A 20 9.81 2.06 -3.33
C ILE A 20 11.23 1.52 -3.56
N ALA A 21 11.51 0.98 -4.76
CA ALA A 21 12.83 0.45 -5.11
C ALA A 21 13.90 1.53 -5.09
N THR A 22 13.59 2.74 -5.58
CA THR A 22 14.53 3.87 -5.56
C THR A 22 14.96 4.20 -4.13
N LEU A 23 14.00 4.27 -3.20
CA LEU A 23 14.30 4.51 -1.78
C LEU A 23 15.01 3.32 -1.13
N GLY A 24 14.58 2.09 -1.40
CA GLY A 24 15.21 0.87 -0.86
C GLY A 24 16.66 0.71 -1.30
N ALA A 25 16.94 0.95 -2.58
CA ALA A 25 18.27 0.86 -3.17
C ALA A 25 19.22 1.95 -2.65
N ALA A 26 18.74 3.19 -2.48
CA ALA A 26 19.57 4.32 -2.04
C ALA A 26 20.24 4.08 -0.66
N PHE A 27 19.62 3.25 0.18
CA PHE A 27 20.13 2.95 1.51
C PHE A 27 20.60 1.50 1.69
N TYR A 28 20.59 0.68 0.64
CA TYR A 28 20.96 -0.74 0.75
C TYR A 28 22.39 -0.93 1.29
N PRO A 29 22.64 -1.85 2.25
CA PRO A 29 21.71 -2.82 2.86
C PRO A 29 21.04 -2.32 4.16
N LYS A 30 21.11 -1.02 4.48
CA LYS A 30 20.46 -0.47 5.68
C LYS A 30 18.95 -0.58 5.56
N ARG A 31 18.30 -0.82 6.70
CA ARG A 31 16.85 -0.95 6.79
C ARG A 31 16.13 0.32 6.31
N VAL A 32 15.11 0.12 5.47
CA VAL A 32 14.17 1.14 5.00
C VAL A 32 12.76 0.71 5.36
N ILE A 33 12.05 1.52 6.13
CA ILE A 33 10.67 1.22 6.54
C ILE A 33 9.73 2.05 5.67
N VAL A 34 8.97 1.36 4.82
CA VAL A 34 8.01 1.97 3.90
C VAL A 34 6.63 1.93 4.54
N ARG A 35 6.06 3.11 4.75
CA ARG A 35 4.69 3.24 5.22
C ARG A 35 3.73 3.17 4.03
N LEU A 36 2.77 2.24 4.07
CA LEU A 36 1.72 2.12 3.04
C LEU A 36 0.76 3.30 3.08
N SER A 37 -0.13 3.39 2.08
CA SER A 37 -0.96 4.57 1.82
C SER A 37 -1.84 5.01 3.02
N ASP A 38 -1.44 6.08 3.69
CA ASP A 38 -2.21 6.69 4.79
C ASP A 38 -3.09 7.85 4.32
N PHE A 39 -3.59 7.77 3.09
CA PHE A 39 -4.44 8.82 2.52
C PHE A 39 -5.82 8.82 3.18
N LYS A 40 -6.32 10.02 3.44
CA LYS A 40 -7.70 10.28 3.85
C LYS A 40 -8.62 10.22 2.63
N SER A 41 -9.92 10.04 2.89
CA SER A 41 -10.98 10.10 1.89
C SER A 41 -10.88 11.34 1.00
N ASN A 42 -10.70 12.53 1.58
CA ASN A 42 -10.57 13.77 0.81
C ASN A 42 -9.29 13.84 -0.05
N GLU A 43 -8.19 13.20 0.35
CA GLU A 43 -6.97 13.11 -0.45
C GLU A 43 -7.17 12.17 -1.64
N TYR A 44 -7.86 11.05 -1.44
CA TYR A 44 -8.27 10.16 -2.53
C TYR A 44 -9.27 10.83 -3.47
N ALA A 45 -10.22 11.61 -2.96
CA ALA A 45 -11.23 12.31 -3.76
C ALA A 45 -10.60 13.29 -4.76
N ASN A 46 -9.50 13.94 -4.36
CA ASN A 46 -8.75 14.87 -5.19
C ASN A 46 -7.94 14.19 -6.32
N LEU A 47 -7.82 12.86 -6.33
CA LEU A 47 -7.24 12.14 -7.46
C LEU A 47 -8.22 12.10 -8.64
N VAL A 48 -7.68 11.94 -9.85
CA VAL A 48 -8.51 11.87 -11.06
C VAL A 48 -9.50 10.72 -10.95
N GLY A 49 -10.80 11.05 -10.88
CA GLY A 49 -11.90 10.08 -10.74
C GLY A 49 -12.21 9.65 -9.30
N GLY A 50 -11.51 10.19 -8.29
CA GLY A 50 -11.65 9.83 -6.88
C GLY A 50 -12.99 10.20 -6.25
N GLU A 51 -13.57 11.34 -6.60
CA GLU A 51 -14.85 11.84 -6.07
C GLU A 51 -16.01 10.84 -6.20
N ARG A 52 -15.94 9.88 -7.14
CA ARG A 52 -16.97 8.85 -7.34
C ARG A 52 -16.90 7.70 -6.34
N TYR A 53 -15.75 7.51 -5.71
CA TYR A 53 -15.47 6.36 -4.84
C TYR A 53 -15.30 6.75 -3.38
N GLU A 54 -15.01 8.02 -3.10
CA GLU A 54 -14.80 8.51 -1.73
C GLU A 54 -16.06 9.16 -1.16
N PRO A 55 -16.51 8.74 0.04
CA PRO A 55 -17.57 9.44 0.74
C PRO A 55 -17.08 10.81 1.23
N ASP A 56 -18.00 11.78 1.29
CA ASP A 56 -17.74 13.03 1.99
C ASP A 56 -17.83 12.80 3.51
N GLU A 57 -16.79 13.21 4.23
CA GLU A 57 -16.67 12.99 5.67
C GLU A 57 -16.43 14.33 6.36
N GLU A 58 -17.27 14.65 7.35
CA GLU A 58 -17.11 15.84 8.20
C GLU A 58 -15.72 15.90 8.88
N ASN A 59 -15.16 14.73 9.23
CA ASN A 59 -13.86 14.62 9.92
C ASN A 59 -12.94 13.57 9.28
N PRO A 60 -12.26 13.89 8.16
CA PRO A 60 -11.41 12.95 7.42
C PRO A 60 -10.23 12.39 8.24
N MET A 61 -9.80 13.10 9.28
CA MET A 61 -8.72 12.65 10.17
C MET A 61 -9.11 11.40 10.98
N LEU A 62 -10.39 11.23 11.29
CA LEU A 62 -10.94 10.10 12.07
C LEU A 62 -11.72 9.11 11.19
N GLY A 63 -11.89 9.45 9.92
CA GLY A 63 -12.69 8.75 8.93
C GLY A 63 -11.98 7.56 8.28
N PHE A 64 -12.36 7.24 7.05
CA PHE A 64 -12.00 6.01 6.35
C PHE A 64 -10.56 5.99 5.82
N ARG A 65 -9.61 5.55 6.67
CA ARG A 65 -8.16 5.48 6.36
C ARG A 65 -7.39 4.35 7.09
N GLY A 66 -6.19 4.06 6.60
CA GLY A 66 -5.22 3.12 7.18
C GLY A 66 -5.76 1.69 7.30
N ALA A 67 -5.44 1.00 8.40
CA ALA A 67 -5.76 -0.42 8.60
C ALA A 67 -7.23 -0.78 8.34
N GLY A 68 -8.17 0.03 8.81
CA GLY A 68 -9.61 -0.20 8.59
C GLY A 68 -10.02 -0.14 7.12
N ARG A 69 -9.32 0.68 6.32
CA ARG A 69 -9.53 0.79 4.89
C ARG A 69 -8.98 -0.43 4.14
N TYR A 70 -7.77 -0.87 4.48
CA TYR A 70 -7.11 -2.00 3.79
C TYR A 70 -7.89 -3.31 3.85
N VAL A 71 -8.59 -3.56 4.96
CA VAL A 71 -9.34 -4.82 5.18
C VAL A 71 -10.79 -4.75 4.72
N SER A 72 -11.27 -3.56 4.35
CA SER A 72 -12.65 -3.37 3.86
C SER A 72 -12.85 -4.03 2.49
N ASP A 73 -14.03 -4.62 2.29
CA ASP A 73 -14.33 -5.32 1.03
C ASP A 73 -14.33 -4.39 -0.19
N SER A 74 -14.64 -3.11 0.00
CA SER A 74 -14.65 -2.10 -1.08
C SER A 74 -13.25 -1.65 -1.52
N PHE A 75 -12.21 -1.90 -0.72
CA PHE A 75 -10.85 -1.39 -0.99
C PHE A 75 -9.77 -2.48 -0.98
N ARG A 76 -10.09 -3.72 -0.59
CA ARG A 76 -9.12 -4.82 -0.51
C ARG A 76 -8.35 -5.05 -1.82
N ASP A 77 -9.01 -4.92 -2.96
CA ASP A 77 -8.36 -5.06 -4.27
C ASP A 77 -7.32 -3.96 -4.53
N CYS A 78 -7.57 -2.73 -4.08
CA CYS A 78 -6.59 -1.64 -4.16
C CYS A 78 -5.38 -1.93 -3.28
N PHE A 79 -5.61 -2.44 -2.06
CA PHE A 79 -4.53 -2.83 -1.15
C PHE A 79 -3.67 -3.97 -1.72
N ALA A 80 -4.28 -4.91 -2.45
CA ALA A 80 -3.55 -5.98 -3.14
C ALA A 80 -2.57 -5.43 -4.19
N LEU A 81 -2.87 -4.30 -4.85
CA LEU A 81 -1.95 -3.66 -5.79
C LEU A 81 -0.72 -3.06 -5.10
N GLU A 82 -0.88 -2.44 -3.93
CA GLU A 82 0.27 -1.98 -3.12
C GLU A 82 1.12 -3.16 -2.65
N CYS A 83 0.49 -4.26 -2.23
CA CYS A 83 1.18 -5.49 -1.87
C CYS A 83 1.96 -6.08 -3.05
N GLU A 84 1.39 -6.04 -4.25
CA GLU A 84 2.07 -6.48 -5.47
C GLU A 84 3.34 -5.67 -5.74
N ALA A 85 3.29 -4.34 -5.61
CA ALA A 85 4.47 -3.49 -5.78
C ALA A 85 5.58 -3.85 -4.78
N VAL A 86 5.24 -4.02 -3.50
CA VAL A 86 6.22 -4.40 -2.47
C VAL A 86 6.82 -5.78 -2.75
N LYS A 87 6.02 -6.75 -3.21
CA LYS A 87 6.51 -8.08 -3.59
C LYS A 87 7.53 -7.99 -4.73
N ARG A 88 7.27 -7.21 -5.78
CA ARG A 88 8.22 -7.02 -6.88
C ARG A 88 9.55 -6.44 -6.37
N VAL A 89 9.48 -5.44 -5.49
CA VAL A 89 10.69 -4.85 -4.88
C VAL A 89 11.49 -5.88 -4.07
N ARG A 90 10.84 -6.65 -3.20
CA ARG A 90 11.54 -7.59 -2.30
C ARG A 90 12.01 -8.85 -3.01
N ASN A 91 11.15 -9.45 -3.81
CA ASN A 91 11.36 -10.79 -4.38
C ASN A 91 12.01 -10.76 -5.76
N ASP A 92 11.60 -9.83 -6.63
CA ASP A 92 12.12 -9.78 -8.00
C ASP A 92 13.39 -8.91 -8.09
N MET A 93 13.42 -7.80 -7.35
CA MET A 93 14.57 -6.87 -7.32
C MET A 93 15.57 -7.15 -6.18
N GLY A 94 15.22 -8.04 -5.24
CA GLY A 94 16.11 -8.47 -4.15
C GLY A 94 16.34 -7.43 -3.04
N LEU A 95 15.53 -6.37 -2.95
CA LEU A 95 15.65 -5.32 -1.94
C LEU A 95 14.96 -5.74 -0.63
N THR A 96 15.53 -6.74 0.03
CA THR A 96 15.02 -7.32 1.30
C THR A 96 15.21 -6.42 2.52
N ASN A 97 15.90 -5.28 2.37
CA ASN A 97 16.01 -4.25 3.39
C ASN A 97 14.75 -3.38 3.53
N VAL A 98 13.74 -3.59 2.67
CA VAL A 98 12.45 -2.90 2.70
C VAL A 98 11.47 -3.62 3.63
N GLU A 99 11.09 -2.95 4.72
CA GLU A 99 10.06 -3.38 5.67
C GLU A 99 8.77 -2.58 5.49
N ILE A 100 7.62 -3.17 5.85
CA ILE A 100 6.31 -2.55 5.71
C ILE A 100 5.83 -2.01 7.06
N MET A 101 5.38 -0.76 7.07
CA MET A 101 4.67 -0.14 8.19
C MET A 101 3.21 0.10 7.83
N ILE A 102 2.30 -0.41 8.67
CA ILE A 102 0.85 -0.20 8.54
C ILE A 102 0.43 1.02 9.36
N PRO A 103 -0.10 2.08 8.72
CA PRO A 103 -0.63 3.25 9.42
C PRO A 103 -2.02 3.01 10.03
N PHE A 104 -2.34 3.81 11.06
CA PHE A 104 -3.69 4.00 11.59
C PHE A 104 -4.43 2.70 12.01
N VAL A 105 -3.72 1.82 12.71
CA VAL A 105 -4.30 0.63 13.36
C VAL A 105 -5.01 1.06 14.64
N ARG A 106 -6.34 0.97 14.70
CA ARG A 106 -7.13 1.45 15.86
C ARG A 106 -7.39 0.36 16.90
N THR A 107 -7.52 -0.89 16.45
CA THR A 107 -7.85 -2.02 17.32
C THR A 107 -6.96 -3.22 17.01
N VAL A 108 -6.89 -4.15 17.96
CA VAL A 108 -6.10 -5.39 17.81
C VAL A 108 -6.69 -6.28 16.71
N GLU A 109 -8.01 -6.26 16.54
CA GLU A 109 -8.72 -6.99 15.48
C GLU A 109 -8.32 -6.47 14.11
N GLN A 110 -8.21 -5.15 13.94
CA GLN A 110 -7.68 -4.56 12.70
C GLN A 110 -6.23 -4.95 12.46
N ALA A 111 -5.40 -4.95 13.51
CA ALA A 111 -4.01 -5.39 13.41
C ALA A 111 -3.93 -6.82 12.88
N LYS A 112 -4.70 -7.73 13.47
CA LYS A 112 -4.79 -9.12 13.04
C LYS A 112 -5.29 -9.24 11.60
N ALA A 113 -6.38 -8.56 11.26
CA ALA A 113 -6.96 -8.62 9.92
C ALA A 113 -6.00 -8.14 8.83
N VAL A 114 -5.22 -7.08 9.07
CA VAL A 114 -4.21 -6.61 8.11
C VAL A 114 -3.05 -7.60 7.98
N VAL A 115 -2.57 -8.19 9.09
CA VAL A 115 -1.52 -9.22 9.04
C VAL A 115 -1.99 -10.44 8.25
N ASP A 116 -3.23 -10.87 8.46
CA ASP A 116 -3.83 -11.99 7.73
C ASP A 116 -3.98 -11.64 6.24
N GLU A 117 -4.41 -10.43 5.89
CA GLU A 117 -4.52 -9.99 4.50
C GLU A 117 -3.15 -9.89 3.81
N LEU A 118 -2.14 -9.31 4.47
CA LEU A 118 -0.76 -9.30 3.96
C LEU A 118 -0.26 -10.73 3.69
N ALA A 119 -0.52 -11.66 4.61
CA ALA A 119 -0.17 -13.07 4.44
C ALA A 119 -0.90 -13.71 3.25
N ARG A 120 -2.19 -13.41 3.02
CA ARG A 120 -2.95 -13.86 1.84
C ARG A 120 -2.35 -13.32 0.54
N GLN A 121 -1.84 -12.09 0.56
CA GLN A 121 -1.16 -11.48 -0.57
C GLN A 121 0.29 -11.98 -0.75
N GLY A 122 0.81 -12.83 0.14
CA GLY A 122 2.16 -13.39 0.06
C GLY A 122 3.25 -12.54 0.74
N LEU A 123 2.87 -11.63 1.63
CA LEU A 123 3.77 -10.81 2.45
C LEU A 123 3.65 -11.22 3.91
N LYS A 124 4.22 -12.37 4.27
CA LYS A 124 4.20 -12.87 5.64
C LYS A 124 5.26 -12.18 6.51
N ARG A 125 4.90 -11.95 7.77
CA ARG A 125 5.82 -11.38 8.75
C ARG A 125 7.01 -12.32 8.97
N GLY A 126 8.24 -11.80 8.82
CA GLY A 126 9.48 -12.54 9.05
C GLY A 126 10.02 -13.28 7.83
N GLU A 127 9.38 -13.18 6.66
CA GLU A 127 9.86 -13.77 5.41
C GLU A 127 10.36 -12.66 4.46
N ASN A 128 11.66 -12.67 4.11
CA ASN A 128 12.34 -11.71 3.21
C ASN A 128 12.25 -10.23 3.63
N GLY A 129 12.22 -9.97 4.95
CA GLY A 129 12.02 -8.67 5.61
C GLY A 129 11.01 -8.76 6.75
#